data_AF-A0A422HG57-F1
#
_entry.id   AF-A0A422HG57-F1
#
_cell.length_a   1.000
_cell.length_b   1.000
_cell.length_c   1.000
_cell.angle_alpha   90.00
_cell.angle_beta   90.00
_cell.angle_gamma   90.00
#
_symmetry.space_group_name_H-M   'P 1'
#
loop_
_entity.id
_entity.type
_entity.pdbx_description
1 polymer ?
#
loop_
_entity_poly.entity_id
_entity_poly.type
_entity_poly.pdbx_seq_one_letter_code
_entity_poly.pdbx_strand_id
1 'polypeptide(L)'
;MDNNSNGKLIALAIGGAVLMGALFFGSSFLTGYELPAENFSKIATPLQSFMGWFLLIFCASLIIWGLGRMSSRISDKWFLSFPLSIFVIVAVMFVSLEVVWEKGRTTTLDGESIRTVRQLNAFNEGVEDFIAVEELPEGEMPVKEETGPLPVVILTGDELASAEKVFVRNCTKCHAVKAVENALAQYRKKGEAEKIVREMKAVPNSGIRSSDVPTIVNYINSTY
;
A
#
# COMPACT_ATOMS: atom_id res chain seq x y z
N MET A 1 6.18 31.01 -35.16
CA MET A 1 5.45 30.81 -33.90
C MET A 1 5.89 31.88 -32.93
N ASP A 2 4.99 32.79 -32.54
CA ASP A 2 5.30 33.82 -31.55
C ASP A 2 5.63 33.16 -30.21
N ASN A 3 6.75 33.55 -29.58
CA ASN A 3 7.17 33.06 -28.27
C ASN A 3 6.11 33.26 -27.16
N ASN A 4 5.08 34.06 -27.43
CA ASN A 4 3.99 34.38 -26.51
C ASN A 4 2.87 33.32 -26.47
N SER A 5 2.77 32.40 -27.44
CA SER A 5 1.74 31.34 -27.43
C SER A 5 2.08 30.16 -26.51
N ASN A 6 3.37 29.90 -26.28
CA ASN A 6 3.83 28.80 -25.43
C ASN A 6 3.48 29.00 -23.96
N GLY A 7 3.57 30.24 -23.44
CA GLY A 7 3.18 30.55 -22.07
C GLY A 7 1.68 30.36 -21.83
N LYS A 8 0.85 30.65 -22.84
CA LYS A 8 -0.61 30.46 -22.77
C LYS A 8 -1.00 28.98 -22.70
N LEU A 9 -0.29 28.11 -23.44
CA LEU A 9 -0.52 26.66 -23.37
C LEU A 9 -0.14 26.07 -22.01
N ILE A 10 0.99 26.52 -21.44
CA ILE A 10 1.40 26.09 -20.09
C ILE A 10 0.41 26.58 -19.03
N ALA A 11 -0.01 27.85 -19.10
CA ALA A 11 -1.01 28.39 -18.18
C ALA A 11 -2.36 27.66 -18.29
N LEU A 12 -2.78 27.30 -19.51
CA LEU A 12 -4.01 26.53 -19.74
C LEU A 12 -3.90 25.09 -19.21
N ALA A 13 -2.75 24.44 -19.38
CA ALA A 13 -2.50 23.10 -18.86
C ALA A 13 -2.46 23.07 -17.32
N ILE A 14 -1.75 24.01 -16.70
CA ILE A 14 -1.70 24.15 -15.23
C ILE A 14 -3.10 24.50 -14.70
N GLY A 15 -3.79 25.46 -15.32
CA GLY A 15 -5.14 25.85 -14.94
C GLY A 15 -6.15 24.70 -15.06
N GLY A 16 -6.08 23.92 -16.14
CA GLY A 16 -6.91 22.73 -16.32
C GLY A 16 -6.62 21.64 -15.29
N ALA A 17 -5.35 21.39 -14.96
CA ALA A 17 -4.96 20.41 -13.95
C ALA A 17 -5.44 20.81 -12.55
N VAL A 18 -5.31 22.09 -12.18
CA VAL A 18 -5.80 22.62 -10.90
C VAL A 18 -7.33 22.55 -10.82
N LEU A 19 -8.04 22.94 -11.89
CA LEU A 19 -9.50 22.89 -11.94
C LEU A 19 -10.02 21.45 -11.82
N MET A 20 -9.47 20.52 -12.60
CA MET A 20 -9.84 19.10 -12.54
C MET A 20 -9.52 18.50 -11.18
N GLY A 21 -8.38 18.86 -10.60
CA GLY A 21 -8.00 18.48 -9.24
C GLY A 21 -8.99 18.93 -8.18
N ALA A 22 -9.38 20.21 -8.23
CA ALA A 22 -10.36 20.78 -7.32
C ALA A 22 -11.74 20.13 -7.48
N LEU A 23 -12.15 19.80 -8.71
CA LEU A 23 -13.40 19.09 -8.99
C LEU A 23 -13.36 17.64 -8.48
N PHE A 24 -12.27 16.91 -8.68
CA PHE A 24 -12.10 15.56 -8.13
C PHE A 24 -12.06 15.56 -6.60
N PHE A 25 -11.36 16.54 -6.01
CA PHE A 25 -11.33 16.71 -4.56
C PHE A 25 -12.72 17.03 -4.02
N GLY A 26 -13.42 18.02 -4.59
CA GLY A 26 -14.77 18.39 -4.16
C GLY A 26 -15.81 17.29 -4.36
N SER A 27 -15.77 16.58 -5.49
CA SER A 27 -16.64 15.43 -5.72
C SER A 27 -16.41 14.30 -4.72
N SER A 28 -15.15 14.05 -4.31
CA SER A 28 -14.84 13.06 -3.28
C SER A 28 -15.50 13.38 -1.92
N PHE A 29 -15.64 14.67 -1.55
CA PHE A 29 -16.40 15.07 -0.36
C PHE A 29 -17.91 14.89 -0.55
N LEU A 30 -18.45 15.25 -1.72
CA LEU A 30 -19.89 15.16 -2.02
C LEU A 30 -20.39 13.72 -2.10
N THR A 31 -19.57 12.78 -2.57
CA THR A 31 -19.94 11.36 -2.68
C THR A 31 -19.81 10.60 -1.37
N GLY A 32 -19.46 11.27 -0.26
CA GLY A 32 -19.32 10.63 1.05
C GLY A 32 -18.20 9.60 1.08
N TYR A 33 -17.01 9.94 0.54
CA TYR A 33 -15.86 9.05 0.51
C TYR A 33 -15.52 8.55 1.93
N GLU A 34 -15.79 7.27 2.18
CA GLU A 34 -15.35 6.58 3.38
C GLU A 34 -13.92 6.10 3.18
N LEU A 35 -13.06 6.43 4.14
CA LEU A 35 -11.69 5.95 4.14
C LEU A 35 -11.67 4.43 4.33
N PRO A 36 -10.77 3.71 3.65
CA PRO A 36 -10.66 2.26 3.82
C PRO A 36 -10.25 1.84 5.24
N ALA A 37 -9.67 2.75 6.03
CA ALA A 37 -9.42 2.55 7.45
C ALA A 37 -9.46 3.88 8.22
N GLU A 38 -9.83 3.82 9.50
CA GLU A 38 -9.97 4.98 10.40
C GLU A 38 -8.63 5.72 10.68
N ASN A 39 -7.52 5.06 10.39
CA ASN A 39 -6.16 5.56 10.65
C ASN A 39 -5.64 6.51 9.56
N PHE A 40 -6.31 6.57 8.41
CA PHE A 40 -5.88 7.44 7.31
C PHE A 40 -6.41 8.85 7.50
N SER A 41 -5.60 9.85 7.15
CA SER A 41 -6.08 11.24 7.17
C SER A 41 -7.09 11.46 6.06
N LYS A 42 -8.28 11.96 6.43
CA LYS A 42 -9.36 12.37 5.51
C LYS A 42 -8.91 13.39 4.46
N ILE A 43 -7.83 14.12 4.75
CA ILE A 43 -7.29 15.17 3.88
C ILE A 43 -6.08 14.66 3.08
N ALA A 44 -5.18 13.88 3.69
CA ALA A 44 -3.94 13.47 3.02
C ALA A 44 -4.19 12.47 1.87
N THR A 45 -5.15 11.57 2.05
CA THR A 45 -5.47 10.52 1.08
C THR A 45 -5.92 11.08 -0.28
N PRO A 46 -6.93 11.98 -0.35
CA PRO A 46 -7.30 12.60 -1.62
C PRO A 46 -6.22 13.54 -2.17
N LEU A 47 -5.43 14.18 -1.31
CA LEU A 47 -4.32 15.05 -1.74
C LEU A 47 -3.20 14.25 -2.42
N GLN A 48 -2.86 13.07 -1.91
CA GLN A 48 -1.86 12.18 -2.50
C GLN A 48 -2.30 11.68 -3.88
N SER A 49 -3.57 11.31 -4.02
CA SER A 49 -4.16 10.96 -5.33
C SER A 49 -4.08 12.14 -6.30
N PHE A 50 -4.46 13.34 -5.86
CA PHE A 50 -4.35 14.55 -6.67
C PHE A 50 -2.91 14.83 -7.12
N MET A 51 -1.91 14.71 -6.22
CA MET A 51 -0.50 14.90 -6.58
C MET A 51 -0.05 13.91 -7.66
N GLY A 52 -0.49 12.65 -7.59
CA GLY A 52 -0.18 11.64 -8.61
C GLY A 52 -0.73 12.03 -9.99
N TRP A 53 -2.01 12.42 -10.06
CA TRP A 53 -2.64 12.87 -11.29
C TRP A 53 -2.03 14.17 -11.83
N PHE A 54 -1.75 15.13 -10.96
CA PHE A 54 -1.09 16.38 -11.33
C PHE A 54 0.29 16.12 -11.94
N LEU A 55 1.11 15.28 -11.32
CA LEU A 55 2.44 14.93 -11.83
C LEU A 55 2.35 14.28 -13.22
N LEU A 56 1.39 13.37 -13.41
CA LEU A 56 1.18 12.67 -14.68
C LEU A 56 0.78 13.65 -15.79
N ILE A 57 -0.19 14.52 -15.53
CA ILE A 57 -0.64 15.56 -16.48
C ILE A 57 0.48 16.55 -16.78
N PHE A 58 1.24 16.94 -15.75
CA PHE A 58 2.37 17.85 -15.91
C PHE A 58 3.48 17.23 -16.77
N CYS A 59 3.89 15.99 -16.51
CA CYS A 59 4.85 15.25 -17.32
C CYS A 59 4.36 15.07 -18.77
N ALA A 60 3.09 14.70 -18.96
CA ALA A 60 2.49 14.60 -20.31
C ALA A 60 2.54 15.95 -21.05
N SER A 61 2.26 17.06 -20.34
CA SER A 61 2.32 18.40 -20.91
C SER A 61 3.74 18.80 -21.32
N LEU A 62 4.76 18.44 -20.53
CA LEU A 62 6.16 18.65 -20.88
C LEU A 62 6.59 17.83 -22.11
N ILE A 63 6.12 16.57 -22.22
CA ILE A 63 6.39 15.72 -23.38
C ILE A 63 5.73 16.32 -24.63
N ILE A 64 4.45 16.72 -24.56
CA ILE A 64 3.73 17.34 -25.68
C ILE A 64 4.41 18.65 -26.09
N TRP A 65 4.86 19.47 -25.13
CA TRP A 65 5.60 20.69 -25.42
C TRP A 65 6.95 20.41 -26.10
N GLY A 66 7.69 19.40 -25.63
CA GLY A 66 8.93 18.94 -26.24
C GLY A 66 8.73 18.44 -27.67
N LEU A 67 7.73 17.59 -27.89
CA LEU A 67 7.35 17.06 -29.20
C LEU A 67 6.84 18.16 -30.14
N GLY A 68 6.03 19.10 -29.65
CA GLY A 68 5.53 20.23 -30.43
C GLY A 68 6.63 21.20 -30.87
N ARG A 69 7.63 21.41 -30.01
CA ARG A 69 8.81 22.22 -30.37
C ARG A 69 9.69 21.52 -31.40
N MET A 70 9.81 20.19 -31.31
CA MET A 70 10.47 19.40 -32.36
C MET A 70 9.66 19.38 -33.65
N SER A 71 8.32 19.36 -33.58
CA SER A 71 7.41 19.38 -34.74
C SER A 71 7.62 20.61 -35.63
N SER A 72 7.78 21.80 -35.02
CA SER A 72 8.11 23.03 -35.77
C SER A 72 9.52 23.05 -36.42
N ARG A 73 10.38 22.09 -36.08
CA ARG A 73 11.73 21.89 -36.62
C ARG A 73 11.87 20.57 -37.37
N ILE A 74 10.76 19.95 -37.77
CA ILE A 74 10.77 18.73 -38.58
C ILE A 74 11.46 19.03 -39.92
N SER A 75 12.74 18.70 -39.94
CA SER A 75 13.45 18.27 -41.12
C SER A 75 12.85 16.93 -41.57
N ASP A 76 12.87 16.63 -42.87
CA ASP A 76 12.36 15.39 -43.49
C ASP A 76 12.81 14.07 -42.81
N LYS A 77 13.80 14.13 -41.91
CA LYS A 77 14.34 13.00 -41.13
C LYS A 77 13.59 12.69 -39.82
N TRP A 78 12.44 13.32 -39.54
CA TRP A 78 11.69 13.12 -38.29
C TRP A 78 11.29 11.66 -38.00
N PHE A 79 11.13 10.84 -39.03
CA PHE A 79 10.86 9.41 -38.90
C PHE A 79 12.03 8.65 -38.23
N LEU A 80 13.28 9.12 -38.35
CA LEU A 80 14.42 8.51 -37.64
C LEU A 80 14.55 8.99 -36.20
N SER A 81 14.17 10.24 -35.89
CA SER A 81 14.36 10.79 -34.53
C SER A 81 13.32 10.28 -33.53
N PHE A 82 12.13 9.89 -34.00
CA PHE A 82 11.06 9.37 -33.15
C PHE A 82 11.37 7.99 -32.51
N PRO A 83 11.80 6.95 -33.24
CA PRO A 83 12.20 5.69 -32.61
C PRO A 83 13.44 5.83 -31.74
N LEU A 84 14.36 6.76 -32.09
CA LEU A 84 15.56 7.00 -31.30
C LEU A 84 15.23 7.66 -29.95
N SER A 85 14.27 8.59 -29.89
CA SER A 85 13.84 9.20 -28.64
C SER A 85 13.10 8.22 -27.73
N ILE A 86 12.28 7.32 -28.30
CA ILE A 86 11.66 6.22 -27.55
C ILE A 86 12.73 5.33 -26.93
N PHE A 87 13.76 4.95 -27.68
CA PHE A 87 14.87 4.16 -27.17
C PHE A 87 15.58 4.85 -26.00
N VAL A 88 15.82 6.16 -26.10
CA VAL A 88 16.43 6.94 -25.01
C VAL A 88 15.51 6.98 -23.78
N ILE A 89 14.20 7.18 -23.96
CA ILE A 89 13.24 7.19 -22.84
C ILE A 89 13.22 5.83 -22.15
N VAL A 90 13.15 4.73 -22.92
CA VAL A 90 13.17 3.36 -22.36
C VAL A 90 14.49 3.09 -21.65
N ALA A 91 15.63 3.49 -22.21
CA ALA A 91 16.94 3.33 -21.57
C ALA A 91 17.02 4.12 -20.25
N VAL A 92 16.56 5.38 -20.24
CA VAL A 92 16.50 6.21 -19.03
C VAL A 92 15.56 5.59 -17.99
N MET A 93 14.39 5.08 -18.39
CA MET A 93 13.51 4.35 -17.49
C MET A 93 14.20 3.10 -16.93
N PHE A 94 14.92 2.33 -17.75
CA PHE A 94 15.60 1.11 -17.31
C PHE A 94 16.72 1.44 -16.29
N VAL A 95 17.56 2.44 -16.59
CA VAL A 95 18.61 2.91 -15.66
C VAL A 95 18.00 3.50 -14.39
N SER A 96 16.88 4.23 -14.50
CA SER A 96 16.21 4.79 -13.32
C SER A 96 15.60 3.69 -12.46
N LEU A 97 15.05 2.65 -13.08
CA LEU A 97 14.59 1.46 -12.38
C LEU A 97 15.78 0.74 -11.73
N GLU A 98 16.89 0.53 -12.41
CA GLU A 98 18.06 -0.13 -11.83
C GLU A 98 18.62 0.64 -10.62
N VAL A 99 18.81 1.95 -10.75
CA VAL A 99 19.35 2.81 -9.68
C VAL A 99 18.39 2.97 -8.49
N VAL A 100 17.08 3.02 -8.73
CA VAL A 100 16.08 3.21 -7.66
C VAL A 100 15.68 1.89 -7.02
N TRP A 101 15.77 0.78 -7.75
CA TRP A 101 15.24 -0.53 -7.32
C TRP A 101 16.28 -1.43 -6.64
N GLU A 102 17.57 -1.04 -6.65
CA GLU A 102 18.60 -1.67 -5.79
C GLU A 102 18.34 -1.47 -4.29
N LYS A 103 17.54 -0.46 -3.91
CA LYS A 103 17.03 -0.34 -2.53
C LYS A 103 15.76 -1.17 -2.40
N GLY A 104 15.82 -2.19 -1.54
CA GLY A 104 14.72 -3.12 -1.28
C GLY A 104 13.37 -2.42 -1.07
N ARG A 105 12.28 -3.13 -1.39
CA ARG A 105 10.90 -2.61 -1.35
C ARG A 105 10.49 -2.00 0.00
N THR A 106 11.16 -2.38 1.07
CA THR A 106 10.92 -1.90 2.44
C THR A 106 12.24 -1.90 3.22
N THR A 107 12.62 -0.75 3.76
CA THR A 107 13.71 -0.60 4.74
C THR A 107 13.14 -0.53 6.15
N THR A 108 13.77 -1.24 7.09
CA THR A 108 13.45 -1.15 8.53
C THR A 108 13.85 0.23 9.08
N LEU A 109 13.40 0.56 10.29
CA LEU A 109 13.81 1.80 10.98
C LEU A 109 15.32 1.85 11.25
N ASP A 110 15.95 0.68 11.30
CA ASP A 110 17.39 0.51 11.50
C ASP A 110 18.19 0.54 10.19
N GLY A 111 17.51 0.77 9.05
CA GLY A 111 18.12 0.92 7.73
C GLY A 111 18.41 -0.39 7.00
N GLU A 112 17.97 -1.53 7.54
CA GLU A 112 18.15 -2.84 6.93
C GLU A 112 17.14 -3.07 5.80
N SER A 113 17.61 -3.62 4.68
CA SER A 113 16.77 -3.86 3.50
C SER A 113 16.12 -5.23 3.54
N ILE A 114 14.79 -5.29 3.48
CA ILE A 114 14.05 -6.54 3.28
C ILE A 114 13.93 -6.78 1.76
N ARG A 115 14.56 -7.86 1.28
CA ARG A 115 14.69 -8.17 -0.16
C ARG A 115 13.76 -9.29 -0.61
N THR A 116 13.42 -10.22 0.28
CA THR A 116 12.57 -11.37 -0.04
C THR A 116 11.28 -11.39 0.77
N VAL A 117 10.25 -12.08 0.25
CA VAL A 117 8.99 -12.33 1.00
C VAL A 117 9.28 -13.10 2.28
N ARG A 118 10.30 -13.96 2.27
CA ARG A 118 10.72 -14.73 3.44
C ARG A 118 11.30 -13.85 4.55
N GLN A 119 12.18 -12.92 4.20
CA GLN A 119 12.68 -11.89 5.12
C GLN A 119 11.54 -11.00 5.66
N LEU A 120 10.57 -10.63 4.79
CA LEU A 120 9.42 -9.83 5.22
C LEU A 120 8.54 -10.56 6.23
N ASN A 121 8.28 -11.85 6.00
CA ASN A 121 7.53 -12.68 6.92
C ASN A 121 8.27 -12.87 8.24
N ALA A 122 9.56 -13.16 8.21
CA ALA A 122 10.38 -13.29 9.42
C ALA A 122 10.44 -11.99 10.23
N PHE A 123 10.60 -10.84 9.57
CA PHE A 123 10.53 -9.52 10.21
C PHE A 123 9.17 -9.28 10.86
N ASN A 124 8.07 -9.58 10.16
CA ASN A 124 6.72 -9.44 10.70
C ASN A 124 6.45 -10.39 11.88
N GLU A 125 7.09 -11.55 11.90
CA GLU A 125 7.02 -12.52 13.00
C GLU A 125 7.93 -12.18 14.19
N GLY A 126 8.74 -11.12 14.09
CA GLY A 126 9.61 -10.65 15.17
C GLY A 126 10.89 -11.47 15.33
N VAL A 127 11.35 -12.12 14.26
CA VAL A 127 12.66 -12.79 14.25
C VAL A 127 13.75 -11.72 14.25
N GLU A 128 14.61 -11.72 15.28
CA GLU A 128 15.64 -10.70 15.49
C GLU A 128 16.65 -10.64 14.33
N ASP A 129 16.95 -11.78 13.70
CA ASP A 129 17.88 -11.88 12.57
C ASP A 129 17.17 -12.36 11.30
N PHE A 130 16.21 -11.57 10.83
CA PHE A 130 15.42 -11.90 9.65
C PHE A 130 16.26 -11.93 8.36
N ILE A 131 17.43 -11.28 8.33
CA ILE A 131 18.35 -11.27 7.19
C ILE A 131 18.94 -12.67 6.96
N ALA A 132 19.38 -13.32 8.04
CA ALA A 132 19.94 -14.68 8.01
C ALA A 132 18.94 -15.75 7.55
N VAL A 133 17.63 -15.44 7.54
CA VAL A 133 16.60 -16.36 7.09
C VAL A 133 16.78 -16.75 5.63
N GLU A 134 17.46 -15.94 4.80
CA GLU A 134 17.73 -16.28 3.40
C GLU A 134 18.69 -17.49 3.24
N GLU A 135 19.53 -17.77 4.22
CA GLU A 135 20.50 -18.88 4.18
C GLU A 135 19.92 -20.22 4.66
N LEU A 136 18.72 -20.21 5.25
CA LEU A 136 18.06 -21.43 5.73
C LEU A 136 17.48 -22.25 4.56
N PRO A 137 17.60 -23.59 4.57
CA PRO A 137 17.00 -24.45 3.55
C PRO A 137 15.47 -24.27 3.49
N GLU A 138 14.89 -24.42 2.30
CA GLU A 138 13.43 -24.32 2.09
C GLU A 138 12.70 -25.32 3.00
N GLY A 139 11.96 -24.80 3.99
CA GLY A 139 11.19 -25.59 4.96
C GLY A 139 11.52 -25.31 6.42
N GLU A 140 12.70 -24.75 6.72
CA GLU A 140 13.10 -24.34 8.07
C GLU A 140 12.85 -22.85 8.27
N MET A 141 11.58 -22.45 8.33
CA MET A 141 11.29 -21.23 9.08
C MET A 141 11.17 -21.63 10.55
N PRO A 142 11.69 -20.84 11.51
CA PRO A 142 11.38 -21.00 12.93
C PRO A 142 9.92 -20.58 13.16
N VAL A 143 8.99 -21.31 12.55
CA VAL A 143 7.57 -21.22 12.87
C VAL A 143 7.47 -21.86 14.24
N LYS A 144 7.27 -21.02 15.25
CA LYS A 144 6.73 -21.48 16.53
C LYS A 144 5.30 -21.94 16.25
N GLU A 145 5.18 -23.15 15.73
CA GLU A 145 3.94 -23.77 15.32
C GLU A 145 3.24 -24.28 16.58
N GLU A 146 2.55 -23.39 17.29
CA GLU A 146 1.58 -23.80 18.30
C GLU A 146 0.31 -24.25 17.56
N THR A 147 0.29 -25.53 17.17
CA THR A 147 -0.83 -26.25 16.50
C THR A 147 -1.75 -26.97 17.51
N GLY A 148 -1.83 -26.47 18.73
CA GLY A 148 -2.82 -26.93 19.71
C GLY A 148 -4.05 -26.02 19.73
N PRO A 149 -5.27 -26.55 19.97
CA PRO A 149 -6.42 -25.70 20.28
C PRO A 149 -6.06 -24.84 21.48
N LEU A 150 -6.10 -23.52 21.28
CA LEU A 150 -5.78 -22.58 22.35
C LEU A 150 -6.81 -22.73 23.48
N PRO A 151 -6.37 -22.71 24.75
CA PRO A 151 -7.31 -22.73 25.86
C PRO A 151 -8.23 -21.51 25.74
N VAL A 152 -9.54 -21.74 25.78
CA VAL A 152 -10.53 -20.66 25.77
C VAL A 152 -10.41 -19.92 27.10
N VAL A 153 -9.75 -18.76 27.08
CA VAL A 153 -9.67 -17.87 28.23
C VAL A 153 -10.75 -16.82 28.07
N ILE A 154 -11.72 -16.81 28.99
CA ILE A 154 -12.71 -15.72 29.08
C ILE A 154 -11.99 -14.52 29.70
N LEU A 155 -11.76 -13.48 28.91
CA LEU A 155 -11.09 -12.27 29.36
C LEU A 155 -12.09 -11.39 30.13
N THR A 156 -11.64 -10.75 31.22
CA THR A 156 -12.48 -9.83 32.00
C THR A 156 -11.73 -8.55 32.34
N GLY A 157 -12.47 -7.45 32.52
CA GLY A 157 -11.91 -6.16 32.96
C GLY A 157 -10.79 -5.64 32.05
N ASP A 158 -9.63 -5.35 32.64
CA ASP A 158 -8.49 -4.73 31.98
C ASP A 158 -7.85 -5.61 30.88
N GLU A 159 -7.97 -6.93 31.02
CA GLU A 159 -7.47 -7.88 30.02
C GLU A 159 -8.31 -7.83 28.74
N LEU A 160 -9.63 -7.68 28.88
CA LEU A 160 -10.54 -7.54 27.75
C LEU A 160 -10.29 -6.23 27.00
N ALA A 161 -10.09 -5.12 27.72
CA ALA A 161 -9.77 -3.82 27.11
C ALA A 161 -8.40 -3.82 26.41
N SER A 162 -7.43 -4.59 26.94
CA SER A 162 -6.12 -4.74 26.30
C SER A 162 -6.21 -5.60 25.03
N ALA A 163 -6.99 -6.67 25.07
CA ALA A 163 -7.22 -7.52 23.90
C ALA A 163 -8.05 -6.81 22.82
N GLU A 164 -9.01 -5.98 23.21
CA GLU A 164 -9.77 -5.10 22.30
C GLU A 164 -8.83 -4.19 21.50
N LYS A 165 -7.83 -3.59 22.15
CA LYS A 165 -6.85 -2.74 21.44
C LYS A 165 -6.06 -3.52 20.39
N VAL A 166 -5.68 -4.77 20.70
CA VAL A 166 -4.97 -5.65 19.74
C VAL A 166 -5.90 -6.03 18.59
N PHE A 167 -7.15 -6.37 18.89
CA PHE A 167 -8.17 -6.71 17.91
C PHE A 167 -8.46 -5.53 16.99
N VAL A 168 -8.81 -4.36 17.52
CA VAL A 168 -9.10 -3.16 16.73
C VAL A 168 -7.90 -2.80 15.87
N ARG A 169 -6.69 -2.74 16.44
CA ARG A 169 -5.47 -2.40 15.70
C ARG A 169 -5.28 -3.30 14.47
N ASN A 170 -5.56 -4.60 14.56
CA ASN A 170 -5.24 -5.56 13.51
C ASN A 170 -6.41 -5.87 12.58
N CYS A 171 -7.64 -5.92 13.09
CA CYS A 171 -8.83 -6.38 12.37
C CYS A 171 -9.65 -5.25 11.72
N THR A 172 -9.37 -3.97 12.01
CA THR A 172 -10.03 -2.82 11.34
C THR A 172 -9.19 -2.20 10.21
N LYS A 173 -7.99 -2.75 9.92
CA LYS A 173 -7.09 -2.20 8.89
C LYS A 173 -7.62 -2.33 7.47
N CYS A 174 -8.33 -3.42 7.17
CA CYS A 174 -8.73 -3.77 5.81
C CYS A 174 -10.23 -3.54 5.56
N HIS A 175 -11.05 -3.65 6.59
CA HIS A 175 -12.50 -3.42 6.52
C HIS A 175 -13.05 -3.12 7.91
N ALA A 176 -14.22 -2.48 7.98
CA ALA A 176 -14.91 -2.25 9.24
C ALA A 176 -15.35 -3.58 9.86
N VAL A 177 -15.15 -3.74 11.18
CA VAL A 177 -15.56 -4.96 11.91
C VAL A 177 -17.07 -5.18 11.85
N LYS A 178 -17.85 -4.10 11.83
CA LYS A 178 -19.31 -4.13 11.70
C LYS A 178 -19.77 -4.86 10.42
N ALA A 179 -18.97 -4.85 9.36
CA ALA A 179 -19.29 -5.57 8.12
C ALA A 179 -19.19 -7.10 8.27
N VAL A 180 -18.43 -7.58 9.26
CA VAL A 180 -18.13 -9.02 9.46
C VAL A 180 -18.60 -9.56 10.81
N GLU A 181 -19.26 -8.75 11.64
CA GLU A 181 -19.72 -9.11 12.99
C GLU A 181 -20.59 -10.39 13.02
N ASN A 182 -21.56 -10.50 12.10
CA ASN A 182 -22.40 -11.69 11.99
C ASN A 182 -21.59 -12.95 11.66
N ALA A 183 -20.56 -12.83 10.83
CA ALA A 183 -19.68 -13.94 10.48
C ALA A 183 -18.80 -14.34 11.66
N LEU A 184 -18.24 -13.37 12.39
CA LEU A 184 -17.45 -13.61 13.61
C LEU A 184 -18.27 -14.38 14.67
N ALA A 185 -19.51 -13.98 14.90
CA ALA A 185 -20.41 -14.69 15.81
C ALA A 185 -20.68 -16.14 15.38
N GLN A 186 -20.75 -16.42 14.06
CA GLN A 186 -20.88 -17.78 13.54
C GLN A 186 -19.62 -18.62 13.75
N TYR A 187 -18.44 -18.08 13.46
CA TYR A 187 -17.17 -18.77 13.70
C TYR A 187 -16.96 -19.08 15.18
N ARG A 188 -17.29 -18.12 16.07
CA ARG A 188 -17.28 -18.36 17.52
C ARG A 188 -18.22 -19.50 17.92
N LYS A 189 -19.47 -19.48 17.48
CA LYS A 189 -20.46 -20.53 17.81
C LYS A 189 -20.01 -21.93 17.38
N LYS A 190 -19.21 -22.02 16.33
CA LYS A 190 -18.62 -23.28 15.85
C LYS A 190 -17.32 -23.66 16.54
N GLY A 191 -16.78 -22.81 17.43
CA GLY A 191 -15.44 -23.01 18.02
C GLY A 191 -14.31 -22.79 17.02
N GLU A 192 -14.59 -22.12 15.89
CA GLU A 192 -13.66 -21.92 14.78
C GLU A 192 -13.05 -20.50 14.78
N ALA A 193 -13.07 -19.79 15.91
CA ALA A 193 -12.51 -18.45 16.04
C ALA A 193 -10.99 -18.43 15.72
N GLU A 194 -10.26 -19.46 16.12
CA GLU A 194 -8.83 -19.57 15.80
C GLU A 194 -8.58 -19.75 14.30
N LYS A 195 -9.42 -20.55 13.64
CA LYS A 195 -9.33 -20.80 12.21
C LYS A 195 -9.45 -19.49 11.42
N ILE A 196 -10.48 -18.69 11.70
CA ILE A 196 -10.69 -17.43 10.98
C ILE A 196 -9.55 -16.43 11.24
N VAL A 197 -9.01 -16.37 12.47
CA VAL A 197 -7.88 -15.48 12.78
C VAL A 197 -6.61 -15.91 12.04
N ARG A 198 -6.33 -17.22 11.93
CA ARG A 198 -5.19 -17.74 11.16
C ARG A 198 -5.36 -17.53 9.65
N GLU A 199 -6.57 -17.69 9.14
CA GLU A 199 -6.89 -17.35 7.74
C GLU A 199 -6.65 -15.86 7.48
N MET A 200 -7.08 -14.97 8.39
CA MET A 200 -6.81 -13.53 8.26
C MET A 200 -5.32 -13.19 8.43
N LYS A 201 -4.58 -13.92 9.28
CA LYS A 201 -3.11 -13.79 9.37
C LYS A 201 -2.46 -14.04 8.01
N ALA A 202 -2.90 -15.08 7.29
CA ALA A 202 -2.35 -15.45 5.99
C ALA A 202 -2.63 -14.42 4.87
N VAL A 203 -3.56 -13.49 5.08
CA VAL A 203 -3.82 -12.40 4.12
C VAL A 203 -2.60 -11.46 4.06
N PRO A 204 -2.09 -11.14 2.85
CA PRO A 204 -0.98 -10.21 2.71
C PRO A 204 -1.24 -8.87 3.40
N ASN A 205 -0.26 -8.38 4.15
CA ASN A 205 -0.31 -7.11 4.90
C ASN A 205 -1.36 -7.05 6.03
N SER A 206 -1.89 -8.19 6.50
CA SER A 206 -2.75 -8.22 7.70
C SER A 206 -2.06 -7.60 8.92
N GLY A 207 -0.75 -7.83 9.05
CA GLY A 207 0.06 -7.41 10.18
C GLY A 207 -0.32 -8.12 11.49
N ILE A 208 -1.03 -9.25 11.41
CA ILE A 208 -1.31 -10.11 12.56
C ILE A 208 -0.07 -10.96 12.84
N ARG A 209 0.52 -10.81 14.02
CA ARG A 209 1.66 -11.62 14.47
C ARG A 209 1.17 -12.97 15.02
N SER A 210 2.01 -14.00 14.99
CA SER A 210 1.69 -15.29 15.64
C SER A 210 1.37 -15.11 17.13
N SER A 211 2.06 -14.20 17.81
CA SER A 211 1.82 -13.85 19.22
C SER A 211 0.49 -13.16 19.47
N ASP A 212 -0.09 -12.49 18.47
CA ASP A 212 -1.35 -11.76 18.60
C ASP A 212 -2.56 -12.72 18.44
N VAL A 213 -2.36 -13.88 17.79
CA VAL A 213 -3.44 -14.83 17.49
C VAL A 213 -4.21 -15.25 18.75
N PRO A 214 -3.57 -15.70 19.85
CA PRO A 214 -4.32 -16.11 21.04
C PRO A 214 -5.12 -14.97 21.66
N THR A 215 -4.55 -13.78 21.71
CA THR A 215 -5.22 -12.59 22.24
C THR A 215 -6.47 -12.23 21.43
N ILE A 216 -6.36 -12.24 20.09
CA ILE A 216 -7.47 -11.94 19.18
C ILE A 216 -8.56 -13.02 19.29
N VAL A 217 -8.17 -14.30 19.36
CA VAL A 217 -9.12 -15.42 19.51
C VAL A 217 -9.88 -15.33 20.83
N ASN A 218 -9.20 -15.06 21.95
CA ASN A 218 -9.82 -14.91 23.25
C ASN A 218 -10.76 -13.70 23.31
N TYR A 219 -10.40 -12.59 22.65
CA TYR A 219 -11.30 -11.45 22.51
C TYR A 219 -12.56 -11.82 21.71
N ILE A 220 -12.42 -12.46 20.54
CA ILE A 220 -13.57 -12.88 19.73
C ILE A 220 -14.50 -13.80 20.52
N ASN A 221 -13.93 -14.74 21.28
CA ASN A 221 -14.70 -15.67 22.11
C ASN A 221 -15.45 -14.99 23.26
N SER A 222 -14.89 -13.90 23.80
CA SER A 222 -15.46 -13.16 24.94
C SER A 222 -16.51 -12.12 24.50
N THR A 223 -16.40 -11.58 23.29
CA THR A 223 -17.18 -10.40 22.85
C THR A 223 -18.29 -10.72 21.84
N TYR A 224 -17.97 -11.48 20.78
CA TYR A 224 -18.96 -11.84 19.74
C TYR A 224 -19.74 -13.07 20.13
#